data_AF-A0A0V8RW34-F1
#
_entry.id   AF-A0A0V8RW34-F1
#
_cell.length_a   1.000
_cell.length_b   1.000
_cell.length_c   1.000
_cell.angle_alpha   90.00
_cell.angle_beta   90.00
_cell.angle_gamma   90.00
#
_symmetry.space_group_name_H-M   'P 1'
#
loop_
_entity.id
_entity.type
_entity.pdbx_description
1 polymer ?
#
loop_
_entity_poly.entity_id
_entity_poly.type
_entity_poly.pdbx_seq_one_letter_code
_entity_poly.pdbx_strand_id
1 'polypeptide(L)'
;MINGLEAVERLLEEYRRRIYRYNSLIRGTGFYLKPMHIVTKNTPEGKRTYYYIGRYWWRVLYQGKSGSTSRVKWIYVGREKPRELEGYPDPPEHPVAGLRFTVEGRDIILDRRVYEKYRWVFEGYEAVEEPE
;
A
#
# COMPACT_ATOMS: atom_id res chain seq x y z
N MET A 1 18.00 -4.57 -2.10
CA MET A 1 18.24 -3.87 -0.82
C MET A 1 18.09 -4.87 0.31
N ILE A 2 19.17 -5.15 1.04
CA ILE A 2 19.16 -6.09 2.16
C ILE A 2 18.38 -5.47 3.33
N ASN A 3 17.47 -6.22 3.94
CA ASN A 3 16.57 -5.80 5.03
C ASN A 3 15.71 -4.54 4.74
N GLY A 4 15.61 -4.12 3.49
CA GLY A 4 14.99 -2.84 3.11
C GLY A 4 13.49 -2.75 3.42
N LEU A 5 12.81 -3.87 3.72
CA LEU A 5 11.41 -3.85 4.13
C LEU A 5 11.21 -3.04 5.44
N GLU A 6 12.19 -3.11 6.35
CA GLU A 6 12.14 -2.37 7.61
C GLU A 6 12.09 -0.85 7.39
N ALA A 7 12.89 -0.34 6.45
CA ALA A 7 12.92 1.07 6.10
C ALA A 7 11.54 1.56 5.65
N VAL A 8 10.88 0.77 4.80
CA VAL A 8 9.53 1.07 4.32
C VAL A 8 8.50 0.98 5.44
N GLU A 9 8.59 -0.01 6.33
CA GLU A 9 7.67 -0.17 7.46
C GLU A 9 7.73 1.03 8.41
N ARG A 10 8.94 1.46 8.79
CA ARG A 10 9.16 2.64 9.64
C ARG A 10 8.58 3.90 8.99
N LEU A 11 8.86 4.10 7.70
CA LEU A 11 8.34 5.25 6.96
C LEU A 11 6.80 5.27 6.88
N LEU A 12 6.17 4.10 6.76
CA LEU A 12 4.72 3.98 6.62
C LEU A 12 3.98 4.02 7.95
N GLU A 13 4.64 3.88 9.09
CA GLU A 13 3.98 3.78 10.40
C GLU A 13 3.11 5.01 10.70
N GLU A 14 3.69 6.21 10.58
CA GLU A 14 2.95 7.44 10.81
C GLU A 14 1.85 7.66 9.76
N TYR A 15 2.15 7.34 8.50
CA TYR A 15 1.18 7.47 7.42
C TYR A 15 -0.03 6.55 7.60
N ARG A 16 0.18 5.31 8.09
CA ARG A 16 -0.90 4.38 8.45
C ARG A 16 -1.81 4.98 9.53
N ARG A 17 -1.25 5.67 10.54
CA ARG A 17 -2.04 6.38 11.56
C ARG A 17 -2.88 7.51 10.95
N ARG A 18 -2.31 8.30 10.03
CA ARG A 18 -3.04 9.36 9.31
C ARG A 18 -4.18 8.79 8.47
N ILE A 19 -3.95 7.69 7.77
CA ILE A 19 -4.98 6.98 7.00
C ILE A 19 -6.09 6.43 7.90
N TYR A 20 -5.75 5.87 9.06
CA TYR A 20 -6.76 5.40 10.01
C TYR A 20 -7.68 6.52 10.49
N ARG A 21 -7.10 7.68 10.85
CA ARG A 21 -7.88 8.88 11.22
C ARG A 21 -8.75 9.33 10.06
N TYR A 22 -8.19 9.42 8.86
CA TYR A 22 -8.93 9.80 7.65
C TYR A 22 -10.12 8.86 7.36
N ASN A 23 -9.90 7.55 7.38
CA ASN A 23 -10.95 6.54 7.18
C ASN A 23 -12.04 6.61 8.26
N SER A 24 -11.73 7.12 9.45
CA SER A 24 -12.72 7.36 10.49
C SER A 24 -13.61 8.57 10.20
N LEU A 25 -13.09 9.61 9.52
CA LEU A 25 -13.85 10.78 9.10
C LEU A 25 -14.84 10.46 7.98
N ILE A 26 -14.45 9.60 7.03
CA ILE A 26 -15.31 9.15 5.93
C ILE A 26 -16.14 7.91 6.29
N ARG A 27 -16.19 7.53 7.56
CA ARG A 27 -16.93 6.34 8.02
C ARG A 27 -18.42 6.51 7.66
N GLY A 28 -19.03 5.45 7.15
CA GLY A 28 -20.43 5.44 6.74
C GLY A 28 -20.67 5.79 5.26
N THR A 29 -19.69 6.36 4.57
CA THR A 29 -19.78 6.64 3.12
C THR A 29 -19.72 5.38 2.25
N GLY A 30 -19.29 4.25 2.83
CA GLY A 30 -19.01 3.01 2.11
C GLY A 30 -17.68 3.04 1.36
N PHE A 31 -16.87 4.09 1.50
CA PHE A 31 -15.52 4.16 0.94
C PHE A 31 -14.44 3.90 1.99
N TYR A 32 -13.31 3.39 1.53
CA TYR A 32 -12.15 3.10 2.34
C TYR A 32 -10.88 3.34 1.52
N LEU A 33 -9.93 4.07 2.09
CA LEU A 33 -8.63 4.33 1.48
C LEU A 33 -7.58 3.39 2.04
N LYS A 34 -6.89 2.65 1.16
CA LYS A 34 -5.71 1.85 1.51
C LYS A 34 -4.42 2.61 1.13
N PRO A 35 -3.36 2.56 1.98
CA PRO A 35 -2.06 3.19 1.74
C PRO A 35 -1.16 2.38 0.79
N MET A 36 -1.57 1.18 0.42
CA MET A 36 -0.81 0.32 -0.48
C MET A 36 -1.72 -0.74 -1.08
N HIS A 37 -1.28 -1.30 -2.20
CA HIS A 37 -1.81 -2.50 -2.80
C HIS A 37 -0.75 -3.59 -2.77
N ILE A 38 -1.10 -4.77 -2.25
CA ILE A 38 -0.20 -5.91 -2.15
C ILE A 38 -0.77 -7.02 -3.04
N VAL A 39 0.06 -7.53 -3.93
CA VAL A 39 -0.30 -8.62 -4.85
C VAL A 39 0.67 -9.75 -4.61
N THR A 40 0.16 -10.97 -4.41
CA THR A 40 0.99 -12.15 -4.36
C THR A 40 0.74 -13.05 -5.56
N LYS A 41 1.81 -13.51 -6.20
CA LYS A 41 1.76 -14.40 -7.35
C LYS A 41 2.60 -15.65 -7.08
N ASN A 42 2.15 -16.77 -7.63
CA ASN A 42 2.97 -17.97 -7.74
C ASN A 42 3.82 -17.86 -9.01
N THR A 43 5.12 -18.10 -8.90
CA THR A 43 6.10 -18.19 -9.98
C THR A 43 6.75 -19.58 -9.93
N PRO A 44 7.48 -20.00 -10.98
CA PRO A 44 8.22 -21.27 -10.95
C PRO A 44 9.21 -21.36 -9.78
N GLU A 45 9.76 -20.24 -9.34
CA GLU A 45 10.74 -20.12 -8.26
C GLU A 45 10.11 -19.99 -6.86
N GLY A 46 8.78 -19.85 -6.78
CA GLY A 46 8.04 -19.77 -5.51
C GLY A 46 6.98 -18.68 -5.46
N LYS A 47 6.73 -18.14 -4.27
CA LYS A 47 5.67 -17.14 -4.04
C LYS A 47 6.29 -15.74 -3.99
N ARG A 48 5.97 -14.90 -4.97
CA ARG A 48 6.49 -13.53 -5.06
C ARG A 48 5.44 -12.50 -4.67
N THR A 49 5.78 -11.60 -3.75
CA THR A 49 4.87 -10.56 -3.25
C THR A 49 5.31 -9.18 -3.71
N TYR A 50 4.41 -8.47 -4.39
CA TYR A 50 4.60 -7.14 -4.94
C TYR A 50 3.87 -6.11 -4.08
N TYR A 51 4.59 -5.07 -3.71
CA TYR A 51 4.08 -3.93 -2.97
C TYR A 51 4.01 -2.73 -3.89
N TYR A 52 2.85 -2.08 -3.93
CA TYR A 52 2.63 -0.83 -4.64
C TYR A 52 2.15 0.20 -3.64
N ILE A 53 3.02 1.16 -3.32
CA ILE A 53 2.78 2.16 -2.30
C ILE A 53 2.06 3.36 -2.94
N GLY A 54 0.94 3.79 -2.35
CA GLY A 54 0.08 4.80 -2.95
C GLY A 54 -1.33 4.83 -2.37
N ARG A 55 -2.20 5.63 -2.98
CA ARG A 55 -3.60 5.75 -2.56
C ARG A 55 -4.47 4.85 -3.41
N TYR A 56 -5.15 3.90 -2.77
CA TYR A 56 -6.05 2.96 -3.44
C TYR A 56 -7.41 3.02 -2.78
N TRP A 57 -8.40 3.51 -3.53
CA TRP A 57 -9.76 3.65 -3.07
C TRP A 57 -10.54 2.37 -3.29
N TRP A 58 -11.30 1.99 -2.27
CA TRP A 58 -12.15 0.82 -2.27
C TRP A 58 -13.56 1.21 -1.82
N ARG A 59 -14.56 0.61 -2.46
CA ARG A 59 -15.93 0.62 -1.98
C ARG A 59 -16.17 -0.67 -1.19
N VAL A 60 -16.67 -0.54 0.03
CA VAL A 60 -16.97 -1.64 0.95
C VAL A 60 -18.48 -1.80 1.00
N LEU A 61 -18.99 -2.87 0.42
CA LEU A 61 -20.41 -3.19 0.41
C LEU A 61 -20.70 -4.28 1.43
N TYR A 62 -21.61 -3.99 2.37
CA TYR A 62 -22.10 -5.00 3.30
C TYR A 62 -23.03 -5.99 2.59
N GLN A 63 -22.82 -7.29 2.82
CA GLN A 63 -23.57 -8.39 2.19
C GLN A 63 -24.35 -9.22 3.22
N GLY A 64 -24.63 -8.66 4.40
CA GLY A 64 -25.27 -9.40 5.49
C GLY A 64 -24.28 -10.13 6.39
N LYS A 65 -24.78 -11.08 7.17
CA LYS A 65 -23.99 -11.92 8.09
C LYS A 65 -23.96 -13.37 7.62
N SER A 66 -22.87 -14.07 7.95
CA SER A 66 -22.80 -15.52 7.96
C SER A 66 -22.43 -15.95 9.37
N GLY A 67 -23.42 -16.49 10.11
CA GLY A 67 -23.33 -16.66 11.55
C GLY A 67 -23.06 -15.33 12.27
N SER A 68 -21.99 -15.27 13.06
CA SER A 68 -21.54 -14.07 13.78
C SER A 68 -20.67 -13.12 12.94
N THR A 69 -20.27 -13.51 11.72
CA THR A 69 -19.32 -12.75 10.91
C THR A 69 -20.03 -11.89 9.86
N SER A 70 -19.69 -10.60 9.79
CA SER A 70 -20.16 -9.71 8.73
C SER A 70 -19.46 -10.02 7.42
N ARG A 71 -20.23 -10.17 6.33
CA ARG A 71 -19.70 -10.34 4.99
C ARG A 71 -19.62 -8.99 4.31
N VAL A 72 -18.45 -8.67 3.76
CA VAL A 72 -18.24 -7.44 2.98
C VAL A 72 -17.60 -7.77 1.65
N LYS A 73 -18.06 -7.10 0.60
CA LYS A 73 -17.44 -7.11 -0.72
C LYS A 73 -16.62 -5.84 -0.89
N TRP A 74 -15.34 -6.01 -1.20
CA TRP A 74 -14.42 -4.93 -1.53
C TRP A 74 -14.39 -4.76 -3.05
N ILE A 75 -14.67 -3.55 -3.53
CA ILE A 75 -14.61 -3.20 -4.95
C ILE A 75 -13.55 -2.13 -5.12
N TYR A 76 -12.55 -2.37 -5.96
CA TYR A 76 -11.54 -1.37 -6.25
C TYR A 76 -12.14 -0.25 -7.11
N VAL A 77 -11.91 1.00 -6.72
CA VAL A 77 -12.51 2.19 -7.34
C VAL A 77 -11.47 2.96 -8.16
N GLY A 78 -10.19 2.90 -7.77
CA GLY A 78 -9.11 3.62 -8.45
C GLY A 78 -8.14 4.28 -7.48
N ARG A 79 -7.33 5.20 -8.03
CA ARG A 79 -6.33 5.96 -7.25
C ARG A 79 -6.80 7.37 -6.90
N GLU A 80 -7.76 7.90 -7.65
CA GLU A 80 -8.34 9.22 -7.44
C GLU A 80 -9.44 9.19 -6.39
N LYS A 81 -9.60 10.30 -5.66
CA LYS A 81 -10.67 10.47 -4.69
C LYS A 81 -12.04 10.31 -5.38
N PRO A 82 -12.92 9.43 -4.89
CA PRO A 82 -14.27 9.29 -5.43
C PRO A 82 -15.02 10.61 -5.39
N ARG A 83 -15.82 10.91 -6.44
CA ARG A 83 -16.60 12.14 -6.54
C ARG A 83 -17.64 12.24 -5.43
N GLU A 84 -18.15 11.10 -4.98
CA GLU A 84 -19.09 10.99 -3.85
C GLU A 84 -18.49 11.47 -2.52
N LEU A 85 -17.18 11.68 -2.44
CA LEU A 85 -16.48 12.22 -1.27
C LEU A 85 -16.09 13.70 -1.43
N GLU A 86 -16.64 14.42 -2.40
CA GLU A 86 -16.29 15.84 -2.63
C GLU A 86 -16.47 16.72 -1.39
N GLY A 87 -17.50 16.48 -0.58
CA GLY A 87 -17.74 17.19 0.68
C GLY A 87 -16.85 16.78 1.87
N TYR A 88 -15.93 15.82 1.68
CA TYR A 88 -14.99 15.36 2.71
C TYR A 88 -13.59 15.97 2.47
N PRO A 89 -12.73 16.07 3.49
CA PRO A 89 -11.36 16.52 3.29
C PRO A 89 -10.59 15.62 2.32
N ASP A 90 -9.53 16.15 1.76
CA ASP A 90 -8.62 15.36 0.94
C ASP A 90 -7.81 14.38 1.79
N PRO A 91 -7.47 13.22 1.22
CA PRO A 91 -6.68 12.22 1.93
C PRO A 91 -5.27 12.77 2.19
N PRO A 92 -4.62 12.32 3.28
CA PRO A 92 -3.27 12.74 3.60
C PRO A 92 -2.32 12.46 2.43
N GLU A 93 -1.37 13.37 2.21
CA GLU A 93 -0.29 13.15 1.25
C GLU A 93 0.54 11.92 1.62
N HIS A 94 0.91 11.17 0.59
CA HIS A 94 1.63 9.92 0.74
C HIS A 94 3.13 10.17 0.51
N PRO A 95 4.01 9.98 1.52
CA PRO A 95 5.42 10.40 1.46
C PRO A 95 6.23 9.73 0.33
N VAL A 96 5.84 8.50 -0.03
CA VAL A 96 6.49 7.69 -1.07
C VAL A 96 5.48 7.12 -2.07
N ALA A 97 4.47 7.90 -2.47
CA ALA A 97 3.54 7.49 -3.52
C ALA A 97 4.30 7.10 -4.81
N GLY A 98 4.10 5.87 -5.26
CA GLY A 98 4.74 5.31 -6.45
C GLY A 98 6.01 4.50 -6.15
N LEU A 99 6.43 4.36 -4.90
CA LEU A 99 7.41 3.35 -4.51
C LEU A 99 6.78 1.97 -4.76
N ARG A 100 7.45 1.14 -5.56
CA ARG A 100 7.02 -0.22 -5.90
C ARG A 100 8.19 -1.17 -5.76
N PHE A 101 7.97 -2.32 -5.15
CA PHE A 101 9.04 -3.30 -4.91
C PHE A 101 8.48 -4.69 -4.73
N THR A 102 9.34 -5.68 -4.87
CA THR A 102 9.08 -7.06 -4.50
C THR A 102 9.74 -7.36 -3.16
N VAL A 103 9.13 -8.24 -2.35
CA VAL A 103 9.70 -8.70 -1.08
C VAL A 103 10.13 -10.16 -1.19
N GLU A 104 11.36 -10.44 -0.74
CA GLU A 104 11.92 -11.78 -0.54
C GLU A 104 12.50 -11.85 0.88
N GLY A 105 11.82 -12.55 1.78
CA GLY A 105 12.15 -12.49 3.21
C GLY A 105 11.97 -11.08 3.79
N ARG A 106 13.07 -10.45 4.18
CA ARG A 106 13.14 -9.03 4.64
C ARG A 106 13.74 -8.10 3.59
N ASP A 107 14.26 -8.67 2.52
CA ASP A 107 14.89 -7.92 1.45
C ASP A 107 13.84 -7.38 0.49
N ILE A 108 14.18 -6.27 -0.16
CA ILE A 108 13.35 -5.71 -1.22
C ILE A 108 14.13 -5.61 -2.52
N ILE A 109 13.44 -5.93 -3.60
CA ILE A 109 13.93 -5.86 -4.96
C ILE A 109 13.21 -4.69 -5.65
N LEU A 110 14.01 -3.79 -6.22
CA LEU A 110 13.57 -2.53 -6.82
C LEU A 110 14.09 -2.46 -8.25
N ASP A 111 13.26 -2.01 -9.18
CA ASP A 111 13.77 -1.58 -10.48
C ASP A 111 14.76 -0.41 -10.27
N ARG A 112 15.84 -0.36 -11.05
CA ARG A 112 16.85 0.71 -10.96
C ARG A 112 16.25 2.12 -10.93
N ARG A 113 15.28 2.40 -11.81
CA ARG A 113 14.59 3.71 -11.86
C ARG A 113 13.83 4.05 -10.58
N VAL A 114 13.22 3.03 -9.94
CA VAL A 114 12.50 3.21 -8.68
C VAL A 114 13.50 3.43 -7.55
N TYR A 115 14.58 2.65 -7.52
CA TYR A 115 15.66 2.83 -6.56
C TYR A 115 16.26 4.24 -6.64
N GLU A 116 16.65 4.71 -7.82
CA GLU A 116 17.24 6.05 -7.99
C GLU A 116 16.32 7.16 -7.47
N LYS A 117 15.00 7.04 -7.71
CA LYS A 117 14.01 8.01 -7.22
C LYS A 117 13.80 7.97 -5.70
N TYR A 118 13.89 6.81 -5.08
CA TYR A 118 13.57 6.60 -3.65
C TYR A 118 14.75 6.17 -2.79
N ARG A 119 16.00 6.31 -3.29
CA ARG A 119 17.22 5.89 -2.57
C ARG A 119 17.34 6.50 -1.18
N TRP A 120 16.82 7.71 -0.99
CA TRP A 120 16.78 8.41 0.30
C TRP A 120 16.00 7.65 1.38
N VAL A 121 15.03 6.80 0.99
CA VAL A 121 14.29 5.93 1.92
C VAL A 121 15.20 4.87 2.53
N PHE A 122 16.27 4.52 1.82
CA PHE A 122 17.13 3.38 2.13
C PHE A 122 18.53 3.81 2.58
N GLU A 123 18.70 5.05 3.03
CA GLU A 123 19.96 5.49 3.62
C GLU A 123 20.34 4.61 4.82
N GLY A 124 21.59 4.12 4.82
CA GLY A 124 22.07 3.17 5.83
C GLY A 124 21.74 1.70 5.56
N TYR A 125 21.04 1.38 4.46
CA TYR A 125 20.80 0.01 4.01
C TYR A 125 21.74 -0.37 2.86
N GLU A 126 22.12 -1.65 2.80
CA GLU A 126 23.00 -2.18 1.76
C GLU A 126 22.23 -2.47 0.46
N ALA A 127 22.74 -1.92 -0.65
CA ALA A 127 22.27 -2.19 -2.00
C ALA A 127 23.19 -3.20 -2.67
N VAL A 128 22.60 -4.28 -3.18
CA VAL A 128 23.28 -5.26 -4.05
C VAL A 128 22.64 -5.18 -5.42
N GLU A 129 23.46 -5.04 -6.46
CA GLU A 129 23.01 -5.12 -7.85
C GLU A 129 23.05 -6.58 -8.29
N GLU A 130 21.95 -7.08 -8.86
CA GLU A 130 21.96 -8.38 -9.51
C GLU A 130 22.61 -8.21 -10.90
N PRO A 131 23.60 -9.06 -11.26
CA PRO A 131 24.15 -9.04 -12.61
C PRO A 131 23.06 -9.41 -13.63
N GLU A 132 23.07 -8.70 -14.77
CA GLU A 132 22.15 -8.93 -15.90
C GLU A 132 22.29 -10.33 -16.53
#